data_AF-A0A6I4HPA4-F1
#
_entry.id   AF-A0A6I4HPA4-F1
#
_cell.length_a   1.000
_cell.length_b   1.000
_cell.length_c   1.000
_cell.angle_alpha   90.00
_cell.angle_beta   90.00
_cell.angle_gamma   90.00
#
_symmetry.space_group_name_H-M   'P 1'
#
loop_
_entity.id
_entity.type
_entity.pdbx_description
1 polymer ?
#
loop_
_entity_poly.entity_id
_entity_poly.type
_entity_poly.pdbx_seq_one_letter_code
_entity_poly.pdbx_strand_id
1 'polypeptide(L)'
;MTLQNTLDTIAPLGHTIIAVSAPPAAGADTIAWIDHLTSVSDSIEQRPAILVVPFSDIEAAEAFADQAPVKTSYRVVAVCYHGATGQEPELAAAMAAALADSNDPALPFNGVNLGGLTPVADEFKLTFERMEAAMNKGVCMIETGADGKPEIVRAISTYRMNPDSGESDDLMLDINCVLIVDYTRKVVRQDLKKERRRKNTAAQRRNIKSIISARLIQLEDAEILENVRESLDEIVVTPDATDQYRVNVKAPTHLVRGMHVIGTTLDIY
;
A
#
# COMPACT_ATOMS: atom_id res chain seq x y z
N MET A 1 -5.11 11.07 -25.96
CA MET A 1 -3.79 10.66 -25.44
C MET A 1 -3.91 9.18 -25.11
N THR A 2 -2.96 8.33 -25.53
CA THR A 2 -2.99 6.90 -25.15
C THR A 2 -2.64 6.76 -23.67
N LEU A 3 -3.02 5.63 -23.05
CA LEU A 3 -2.62 5.33 -21.68
C LEU A 3 -1.08 5.35 -21.55
N GLN A 4 -0.37 4.69 -22.46
CA GLN A 4 1.09 4.65 -22.43
C GLN A 4 1.73 6.05 -22.43
N ASN A 5 1.27 6.97 -23.27
CA ASN A 5 1.81 8.34 -23.30
C ASN A 5 1.60 9.06 -21.95
N THR A 6 0.51 8.75 -21.26
CA THR A 6 0.22 9.28 -19.92
C THR A 6 1.20 8.69 -18.90
N LEU A 7 1.37 7.36 -18.91
CA LEU A 7 2.30 6.64 -18.02
C LEU A 7 3.75 7.13 -18.19
N ASP A 8 4.19 7.33 -19.43
CA ASP A 8 5.53 7.85 -19.75
C ASP A 8 5.72 9.30 -19.23
N THR A 9 4.66 10.11 -19.30
CA THR A 9 4.68 11.50 -18.83
C THR A 9 4.79 11.57 -17.30
N ILE A 10 4.09 10.68 -16.58
CA ILE A 10 4.05 10.71 -15.11
C ILE A 10 5.19 9.92 -14.44
N ALA A 11 5.79 8.94 -15.13
CA ALA A 11 6.89 8.13 -14.62
C ALA A 11 8.07 8.94 -14.02
N PRO A 12 8.54 10.06 -14.63
CA PRO A 12 9.60 10.87 -14.04
C PRO A 12 9.14 11.80 -12.91
N LEU A 13 7.82 12.04 -12.74
CA LEU A 13 7.30 13.04 -11.81
C LEU A 13 7.25 12.55 -10.36
N GLY A 14 7.14 11.24 -10.14
CA GLY A 14 7.19 10.64 -8.81
C GLY A 14 5.94 10.86 -7.95
N HIS A 15 4.78 10.41 -8.45
CA HIS A 15 3.52 10.41 -7.70
C HIS A 15 3.50 9.29 -6.66
N THR A 16 2.97 9.57 -5.47
CA THR A 16 2.80 8.54 -4.41
C THR A 16 1.47 7.79 -4.56
N ILE A 17 0.42 8.48 -4.99
CA ILE A 17 -0.91 7.89 -5.21
C ILE A 17 -1.43 8.40 -6.56
N ILE A 18 -2.00 7.48 -7.34
CA ILE A 18 -2.60 7.74 -8.65
C ILE A 18 -4.05 7.29 -8.58
N ALA A 19 -5.00 8.20 -8.77
CA ALA A 19 -6.42 7.89 -8.86
C ALA A 19 -6.85 7.89 -10.32
N VAL A 20 -7.55 6.83 -10.74
CA VAL A 20 -8.17 6.77 -12.08
C VAL A 20 -9.67 7.04 -11.96
N SER A 21 -10.24 7.72 -12.96
CA SER A 21 -11.66 8.07 -12.95
C SER A 21 -12.59 6.89 -13.22
N ALA A 22 -12.05 5.77 -13.71
CA ALA A 22 -12.79 4.55 -14.01
C ALA A 22 -11.82 3.35 -14.01
N PRO A 23 -12.33 2.12 -13.85
CA PRO A 23 -11.53 0.91 -14.04
C PRO A 23 -10.83 0.88 -15.40
N PRO A 24 -9.53 0.51 -15.46
CA PRO A 24 -8.86 0.30 -16.73
C PRO A 24 -9.52 -0.89 -17.47
N ALA A 25 -9.43 -0.89 -18.80
CA ALA A 25 -9.88 -2.04 -19.56
C ALA A 25 -9.09 -3.30 -19.14
N ALA A 26 -9.79 -4.43 -19.02
CA ALA A 26 -9.14 -5.69 -18.71
C ALA A 26 -8.12 -6.06 -19.81
N GLY A 27 -7.04 -6.74 -19.42
CA GLY A 27 -5.96 -7.09 -20.33
C GLY A 27 -4.91 -5.99 -20.44
N ALA A 28 -4.73 -5.41 -21.62
CA ALA A 28 -3.56 -4.57 -21.94
C ALA A 28 -3.42 -3.33 -21.03
N ASP A 29 -4.53 -2.61 -20.76
CA ASP A 29 -4.47 -1.41 -19.92
C ASP A 29 -4.14 -1.75 -18.47
N THR A 30 -4.72 -2.84 -17.96
CA THR A 30 -4.42 -3.34 -16.60
C THR A 30 -2.94 -3.73 -16.49
N ILE A 31 -2.41 -4.46 -17.48
CA ILE A 31 -0.98 -4.82 -17.53
C ILE A 31 -0.10 -3.57 -17.57
N ALA A 32 -0.44 -2.58 -18.40
CA ALA A 32 0.33 -1.34 -18.49
C ALA A 32 0.40 -0.58 -17.15
N TRP A 33 -0.69 -0.57 -16.37
CA TRP A 33 -0.69 -0.01 -15.02
C TRP A 33 0.22 -0.79 -14.07
N ILE A 34 0.14 -2.12 -14.06
CA ILE A 34 0.95 -2.97 -13.19
C ILE A 34 2.45 -2.85 -13.54
N ASP A 35 2.78 -2.83 -14.83
CA ASP A 35 4.15 -2.63 -15.31
C ASP A 35 4.68 -1.25 -14.92
N HIS A 36 3.85 -0.21 -15.03
CA HIS A 36 4.20 1.13 -14.58
C HIS A 36 4.51 1.14 -13.08
N LEU A 37 3.59 0.63 -12.24
CA LEU A 37 3.77 0.58 -10.78
C LEU A 37 5.03 -0.20 -10.39
N THR A 38 5.31 -1.32 -11.06
CA THR A 38 6.50 -2.14 -10.83
C THR A 38 7.77 -1.38 -11.19
N SER A 39 7.80 -0.76 -12.37
CA SER A 39 8.93 0.01 -12.90
C SER A 39 9.28 1.20 -12.01
N VAL A 40 8.32 2.06 -11.69
CA VAL A 40 8.60 3.26 -10.89
C VAL A 40 8.97 2.93 -9.44
N SER A 41 8.47 1.82 -8.91
CA SER A 41 8.69 1.41 -7.52
C SER A 41 9.94 0.56 -7.29
N ASP A 42 10.65 0.20 -8.36
CA ASP A 42 11.77 -0.74 -8.29
C ASP A 42 12.96 -0.19 -7.47
N SER A 43 13.97 -1.03 -7.32
CA SER A 43 15.18 -0.70 -6.57
C SER A 43 16.02 0.42 -7.19
N ILE A 44 15.78 0.78 -8.46
CA ILE A 44 16.54 1.75 -9.24
C ILE A 44 15.82 3.11 -9.22
N GLU A 45 14.60 3.16 -9.73
CA GLU A 45 13.79 4.37 -9.88
C GLU A 45 13.31 4.88 -8.52
N GLN A 46 12.96 3.97 -7.61
CA GLN A 46 12.64 4.27 -6.23
C GLN A 46 11.61 5.41 -6.06
N ARG A 47 10.59 5.48 -6.91
CA ARG A 47 9.45 6.41 -6.85
C ARG A 47 8.16 5.60 -6.71
N PRO A 48 7.87 5.08 -5.51
CA PRO A 48 6.79 4.13 -5.35
C PRO A 48 5.43 4.82 -5.52
N ALA A 49 4.49 4.10 -6.13
CA ALA A 49 3.13 4.57 -6.35
C ALA A 49 2.10 3.52 -5.91
N ILE A 50 0.92 3.99 -5.55
CA ILE A 50 -0.30 3.20 -5.33
C ILE A 50 -1.35 3.65 -6.34
N LEU A 51 -2.00 2.71 -7.01
CA LEU A 51 -3.11 2.97 -7.92
C LEU A 51 -4.44 2.73 -7.19
N VAL A 52 -5.32 3.71 -7.22
CA VAL A 52 -6.69 3.62 -6.71
C VAL A 52 -7.65 3.48 -7.88
N VAL A 53 -8.38 2.36 -7.92
CA VAL A 53 -9.32 2.00 -8.99
C VAL A 53 -10.73 1.92 -8.42
N PRO A 54 -11.69 2.75 -8.88
CA PRO A 54 -13.02 2.83 -8.29
C PRO A 54 -14.03 1.86 -8.91
N PHE A 55 -14.93 1.32 -8.09
CA PHE A 55 -16.03 0.46 -8.50
C PHE A 55 -17.33 0.81 -7.76
N SER A 56 -18.42 0.95 -8.52
CA SER A 56 -19.79 1.06 -7.99
C SER A 56 -20.52 -0.29 -7.96
N ASP A 57 -19.95 -1.32 -8.60
CA ASP A 57 -20.48 -2.68 -8.60
C ASP A 57 -19.46 -3.64 -7.97
N ILE A 58 -19.94 -4.44 -7.02
CA ILE A 58 -19.07 -5.32 -6.22
C ILE A 58 -18.57 -6.51 -7.02
N GLU A 59 -19.38 -7.05 -7.93
CA GLU A 59 -18.97 -8.18 -8.79
C GLU A 59 -17.90 -7.73 -9.79
N ALA A 60 -18.04 -6.52 -10.35
CA ALA A 60 -17.02 -5.91 -11.19
C ALA A 60 -15.70 -5.66 -10.42
N ALA A 61 -15.77 -5.19 -9.18
CA ALA A 61 -14.60 -4.99 -8.32
C ALA A 61 -13.86 -6.31 -8.06
N GLU A 62 -14.61 -7.38 -7.74
CA GLU A 62 -14.06 -8.71 -7.52
C GLU A 62 -13.45 -9.30 -8.79
N ALA A 63 -14.12 -9.15 -9.94
CA ALA A 63 -13.59 -9.62 -11.22
C ALA A 63 -12.30 -8.89 -11.59
N PHE A 64 -12.18 -7.59 -11.29
CA PHE A 64 -10.95 -6.84 -11.47
C PHE A 64 -9.84 -7.32 -10.53
N ALA A 65 -10.14 -7.46 -9.24
CA ALA A 65 -9.18 -7.89 -8.24
C ALA A 65 -8.67 -9.33 -8.47
N ASP A 66 -9.46 -10.20 -9.12
CA ASP A 66 -9.06 -11.58 -9.43
C ASP A 66 -8.17 -11.73 -10.66
N GLN A 67 -7.98 -10.66 -11.46
CA GLN A 67 -7.07 -10.70 -12.60
C GLN A 67 -5.65 -11.09 -12.14
N ALA A 68 -4.99 -11.96 -12.89
CA ALA A 68 -3.68 -12.52 -12.53
C ALA A 68 -2.61 -11.48 -12.13
N PRO A 69 -2.41 -10.36 -12.85
CA PRO A 69 -1.42 -9.35 -12.46
C PRO A 69 -1.90 -8.43 -11.31
N VAL A 70 -3.18 -8.46 -10.97
CA VAL A 70 -3.79 -7.59 -9.95
C VAL A 70 -3.77 -8.29 -8.57
N LYS A 71 -4.15 -9.56 -8.51
CA LYS A 71 -4.21 -10.33 -7.24
C LYS A 71 -2.86 -10.58 -6.57
N THR A 72 -1.76 -10.33 -7.28
CA THR A 72 -0.39 -10.40 -6.77
C THR A 72 0.21 -9.02 -6.48
N SER A 73 -0.54 -7.95 -6.75
CA SER A 73 -0.07 -6.57 -6.58
C SER A 73 -0.54 -6.01 -5.25
N TYR A 74 0.42 -5.58 -4.43
CA TYR A 74 0.13 -4.79 -3.23
C TYR A 74 0.01 -3.29 -3.52
N ARG A 75 0.20 -2.87 -4.77
CA ARG A 75 0.18 -1.45 -5.16
C ARG A 75 -1.13 -1.01 -5.79
N VAL A 76 -2.14 -1.88 -5.82
CA VAL A 76 -3.46 -1.56 -6.36
C VAL A 76 -4.49 -1.66 -5.25
N VAL A 77 -5.36 -0.66 -5.18
CA VAL A 77 -6.52 -0.60 -4.31
C VAL A 77 -7.75 -0.61 -5.19
N ALA A 78 -8.47 -1.73 -5.21
CA ALA A 78 -9.79 -1.82 -5.85
C ALA A 78 -10.84 -1.32 -4.85
N VAL A 79 -11.11 -0.01 -4.86
CA VAL A 79 -12.06 0.61 -3.93
C VAL A 79 -13.48 0.44 -4.45
N CYS A 80 -14.36 -0.12 -3.63
CA CYS A 80 -15.74 -0.39 -3.99
C CYS A 80 -16.72 0.27 -3.02
N TYR A 81 -17.62 1.09 -3.57
CA TYR A 81 -18.80 1.57 -2.86
C TYR A 81 -20.05 1.16 -3.65
N HIS A 82 -20.65 0.03 -3.27
CA HIS A 82 -21.71 -0.59 -4.05
C HIS A 82 -22.93 0.33 -4.19
N GLY A 83 -23.40 0.54 -5.42
CA GLY A 83 -24.50 1.44 -5.73
C GLY A 83 -24.12 2.90 -5.97
N ALA A 84 -22.85 3.27 -5.81
CA ALA A 84 -22.36 4.64 -6.03
C ALA A 84 -22.16 4.98 -7.52
N THR A 85 -23.09 4.54 -8.36
CA THR A 85 -23.04 4.69 -9.82
C THR A 85 -22.94 6.17 -10.21
N GLY A 86 -21.95 6.52 -11.03
CA GLY A 86 -21.69 7.89 -11.46
C GLY A 86 -20.86 8.72 -10.48
N GLN A 87 -20.39 8.13 -9.38
CA GLN A 87 -19.46 8.74 -8.41
C GLN A 87 -18.09 8.04 -8.38
N GLU A 88 -17.78 7.19 -9.38
CA GLU A 88 -16.52 6.45 -9.43
C GLU A 88 -15.28 7.37 -9.42
N PRO A 89 -15.24 8.48 -10.19
CA PRO A 89 -14.12 9.42 -10.12
C PRO A 89 -13.95 10.04 -8.72
N GLU A 90 -15.06 10.47 -8.10
CA GLU A 90 -15.09 11.03 -6.76
C GLU A 90 -14.63 10.00 -5.72
N LEU A 91 -15.03 8.74 -5.88
CA LEU A 91 -14.62 7.63 -5.00
C LEU A 91 -13.12 7.41 -5.05
N ALA A 92 -12.53 7.37 -6.25
CA ALA A 92 -11.09 7.23 -6.39
C ALA A 92 -10.34 8.43 -5.81
N ALA A 93 -10.83 9.64 -6.07
CA ALA A 93 -10.23 10.87 -5.55
C ALA A 93 -10.31 10.95 -4.02
N ALA A 94 -11.46 10.62 -3.43
CA ALA A 94 -11.67 10.63 -1.98
C ALA A 94 -10.80 9.59 -1.28
N MET A 95 -10.73 8.37 -1.83
CA MET A 95 -9.84 7.31 -1.31
C MET A 95 -8.37 7.72 -1.42
N ALA A 96 -7.95 8.29 -2.56
CA ALA A 96 -6.59 8.79 -2.72
C ALA A 96 -6.26 9.94 -1.74
N ALA A 97 -7.22 10.83 -1.47
CA ALA A 97 -7.06 11.89 -0.48
C ALA A 97 -6.93 11.33 0.94
N ALA A 98 -7.76 10.35 1.31
CA ALA A 98 -7.68 9.69 2.62
C ALA A 98 -6.30 9.04 2.83
N LEU A 99 -5.80 8.28 1.84
CA LEU A 99 -4.46 7.68 1.90
C LEU A 99 -3.34 8.72 1.98
N ALA A 100 -3.49 9.88 1.33
CA ALA A 100 -2.49 10.93 1.31
C ALA A 100 -2.44 11.78 2.59
N ASP A 101 -3.56 11.89 3.32
CA ASP A 101 -3.69 12.74 4.51
C ASP A 101 -3.13 12.09 5.79
N SER A 102 -2.86 10.77 5.77
CA SER A 102 -2.32 10.10 6.95
C SER A 102 -0.87 10.49 7.22
N ASN A 103 -0.63 11.06 8.41
CA ASN A 103 0.72 11.36 8.92
C ASN A 103 1.43 10.11 9.45
N ASP A 104 0.68 9.09 9.85
CA ASP A 104 1.18 7.83 10.39
C ASP A 104 0.86 6.68 9.42
N PRO A 105 1.87 6.07 8.78
CA PRO A 105 1.63 4.99 7.84
C PRO A 105 1.10 3.70 8.49
N ALA A 106 1.21 3.53 9.82
CA ALA A 106 0.77 2.34 10.53
C ALA A 106 -0.66 2.45 11.11
N LEU A 107 -1.22 3.67 11.18
CA LEU A 107 -2.57 3.88 11.69
C LEU A 107 -3.64 3.39 10.69
N PRO A 108 -4.53 2.46 11.07
CA PRO A 108 -5.55 1.94 10.17
C PRO A 108 -6.58 2.98 9.73
N PHE A 109 -7.10 2.82 8.52
CA PHE A 109 -8.09 3.74 7.93
C PHE A 109 -9.55 3.40 8.27
N ASN A 110 -9.82 2.41 9.14
CA ASN A 110 -11.19 2.02 9.51
C ASN A 110 -12.00 3.23 10.02
N GLY A 111 -13.17 3.48 9.45
CA GLY A 111 -14.06 4.58 9.81
C GLY A 111 -13.62 5.97 9.30
N VAL A 112 -12.58 6.05 8.46
CA VAL A 112 -12.22 7.32 7.81
C VAL A 112 -13.31 7.68 6.80
N ASN A 113 -13.91 8.85 7.01
CA ASN A 113 -14.96 9.40 6.15
C ASN A 113 -14.39 9.86 4.80
N LEU A 114 -15.02 9.42 3.72
CA LEU A 114 -14.71 9.81 2.34
C LEU A 114 -15.56 11.02 1.94
N GLY A 115 -14.98 12.21 2.06
CA GLY A 115 -15.62 13.46 1.67
C GLY A 115 -15.89 13.57 0.15
N GLY A 116 -16.94 14.29 -0.21
CA GLY A 116 -17.33 14.52 -1.62
C GLY A 116 -18.23 13.44 -2.22
N LEU A 117 -18.43 12.32 -1.53
CA LEU A 117 -19.38 11.28 -1.91
C LEU A 117 -20.75 11.49 -1.27
N THR A 118 -21.79 11.09 -2.00
CA THR A 118 -23.15 10.99 -1.48
C THR A 118 -23.47 9.56 -1.03
N PRO A 119 -24.29 9.40 0.03
CA PRO A 119 -24.72 8.07 0.49
C PRO A 119 -25.49 7.32 -0.58
N VAL A 120 -25.28 6.00 -0.66
CA VAL A 120 -26.06 5.14 -1.54
C VAL A 120 -27.45 4.87 -0.96
N ALA A 121 -28.41 4.53 -1.81
CA ALA A 121 -29.73 4.12 -1.37
C ALA A 121 -29.66 2.82 -0.55
N ASP A 122 -30.62 2.62 0.36
CA ASP A 122 -30.63 1.47 1.28
C ASP A 122 -30.61 0.10 0.58
N GLU A 123 -31.15 0.02 -0.65
CA GLU A 123 -31.16 -1.21 -1.46
C GLU A 123 -29.76 -1.67 -1.91
N PHE A 124 -28.76 -0.78 -1.90
CA PHE A 124 -27.38 -1.10 -2.23
C PHE A 124 -26.52 -1.40 -1.00
N LYS A 125 -27.06 -1.23 0.21
CA LYS A 125 -26.32 -1.55 1.43
C LYS A 125 -26.11 -3.05 1.52
N LEU A 126 -24.86 -3.43 1.78
CA LEU A 126 -24.44 -4.83 1.84
C LEU A 126 -24.46 -5.34 3.28
N THR A 127 -24.66 -6.64 3.43
CA THR A 127 -24.40 -7.30 4.73
C THR A 127 -22.90 -7.34 4.99
N PHE A 128 -22.52 -7.39 6.28
CA PHE A 128 -21.11 -7.55 6.65
C PHE A 128 -20.48 -8.79 6.02
N GLU A 129 -21.20 -9.92 6.00
CA GLU A 129 -20.75 -11.16 5.36
C GLU A 129 -20.42 -10.98 3.87
N ARG A 130 -21.24 -10.21 3.12
CA ARG A 130 -20.99 -9.93 1.71
C ARG A 130 -19.76 -9.03 1.51
N MET A 131 -19.58 -8.05 2.39
CA MET A 131 -18.40 -7.18 2.37
C MET A 131 -17.13 -7.95 2.74
N GLU A 132 -17.19 -8.83 3.74
CA GLU A 132 -16.10 -9.72 4.13
C GLU A 132 -15.71 -10.66 2.99
N ALA A 133 -16.68 -11.24 2.28
CA ALA A 133 -16.42 -12.06 1.10
C ALA A 133 -15.68 -11.29 -0.01
N ALA A 134 -16.01 -10.02 -0.22
CA ALA A 134 -15.29 -9.17 -1.18
C ALA A 134 -13.90 -8.75 -0.68
N MET A 135 -13.75 -8.45 0.61
CA MET A 135 -12.45 -8.16 1.21
C MET A 135 -11.50 -9.35 1.10
N ASN A 136 -11.98 -10.58 1.27
CA ASN A 136 -11.22 -11.81 1.03
C ASN A 136 -10.81 -12.00 -0.46
N LYS A 137 -11.48 -11.28 -1.37
CA LYS A 137 -11.12 -11.20 -2.79
C LYS A 137 -10.22 -10.01 -3.12
N GLY A 138 -9.76 -9.24 -2.13
CA GLY A 138 -8.86 -8.10 -2.31
C GLY A 138 -9.58 -6.80 -2.69
N VAL A 139 -10.86 -6.66 -2.36
CA VAL A 139 -11.64 -5.43 -2.58
C VAL A 139 -11.67 -4.56 -1.34
N CYS A 140 -11.27 -3.30 -1.49
CA CYS A 140 -11.34 -2.28 -0.45
C CYS A 140 -12.77 -1.75 -0.32
N MET A 141 -13.49 -2.17 0.71
CA MET A 141 -14.91 -1.88 0.87
C MET A 141 -15.17 -0.54 1.57
N ILE A 142 -16.16 0.19 1.04
CA ILE A 142 -16.74 1.41 1.61
C ILE A 142 -18.20 1.13 1.96
N GLU A 143 -18.66 1.65 3.10
CA GLU A 143 -20.06 1.59 3.51
C GLU A 143 -20.60 2.98 3.87
N THR A 144 -21.92 3.11 4.03
CA THR A 144 -22.49 4.29 4.67
C THR A 144 -22.45 4.10 6.18
N GLY A 145 -21.60 4.86 6.86
CA GLY A 145 -21.44 4.81 8.30
C GLY A 145 -22.68 5.28 9.07
N ALA A 146 -22.63 5.12 10.39
CA ALA A 146 -23.72 5.50 11.29
C ALA A 146 -24.02 7.00 11.29
N ASP A 147 -23.04 7.83 10.92
CA ASP A 147 -23.19 9.29 10.73
C ASP A 147 -23.81 9.67 9.37
N GLY A 148 -24.16 8.66 8.57
CA GLY A 148 -24.76 8.82 7.25
C GLY A 148 -23.78 9.20 6.16
N LYS A 149 -22.46 9.08 6.39
CA LYS A 149 -21.44 9.41 5.40
C LYS A 149 -20.72 8.15 4.90
N PRO A 150 -20.22 8.15 3.65
CA PRO A 150 -19.39 7.06 3.17
C PRO A 150 -18.09 6.97 3.96
N GLU A 151 -17.76 5.80 4.49
CA GLU A 151 -16.55 5.56 5.28
C GLU A 151 -15.84 4.25 4.87
N ILE A 152 -14.54 4.19 5.14
CA ILE A 152 -13.71 3.02 4.84
C ILE A 152 -14.01 1.90 5.85
N VAL A 153 -14.50 0.76 5.37
CA VAL A 153 -14.65 -0.46 6.20
C VAL A 153 -13.27 -1.01 6.55
N ARG A 154 -12.44 -1.24 5.53
CA ARG A 154 -11.03 -1.62 5.66
C ARG A 154 -10.28 -1.26 4.38
N ALA A 155 -9.16 -0.55 4.54
CA ALA A 155 -8.29 -0.22 3.42
C ALA A 155 -7.33 -1.38 3.12
N ILE A 156 -7.60 -2.11 2.04
CA ILE A 156 -6.76 -3.23 1.60
C ILE A 156 -6.29 -3.04 0.16
N SER A 157 -5.14 -3.61 -0.14
CA SER A 157 -4.66 -3.80 -1.50
C SER A 157 -5.31 -5.04 -2.14
N THR A 158 -5.06 -5.25 -3.42
CA THR A 158 -5.49 -6.47 -4.13
C THR A 158 -4.57 -7.67 -3.87
N TYR A 159 -3.50 -7.51 -3.08
CA TYR A 159 -2.53 -8.58 -2.79
C TYR A 159 -3.14 -9.69 -1.95
N ARG A 160 -3.21 -10.88 -2.53
CA ARG A 160 -3.73 -12.10 -1.91
C ARG A 160 -2.98 -13.36 -2.33
N MET A 161 -2.09 -13.24 -3.31
CA MET A 161 -1.29 -14.31 -3.87
C MET A 161 0.17 -13.88 -3.94
N ASN A 162 1.07 -14.74 -3.47
CA ASN A 162 2.50 -14.52 -3.61
C ASN A 162 2.91 -14.63 -5.09
N PRO A 163 3.56 -13.61 -5.67
CA PRO A 163 3.92 -13.63 -7.10
C PRO A 163 4.96 -14.70 -7.45
N ASP A 164 5.78 -15.13 -6.48
CA ASP A 164 6.86 -16.10 -6.72
C ASP A 164 6.39 -17.55 -6.53
N SER A 165 5.65 -17.84 -5.46
CA SER A 165 5.16 -19.21 -5.19
C SER A 165 3.81 -19.52 -5.81
N GLY A 166 2.97 -18.50 -6.08
CA GLY A 166 1.60 -18.69 -6.51
C GLY A 166 0.67 -19.21 -5.40
N GLU A 167 1.10 -19.16 -4.14
CA GLU A 167 0.30 -19.56 -2.97
C GLU A 167 -0.45 -18.35 -2.38
N SER A 168 -1.47 -18.63 -1.56
CA SER A 168 -2.20 -17.58 -0.84
C SER A 168 -1.27 -16.91 0.17
N ASP A 169 -1.26 -15.58 0.18
CA ASP A 169 -0.40 -14.77 1.03
C ASP A 169 -1.12 -13.45 1.35
N ASP A 170 -1.14 -13.07 2.62
CA ASP A 170 -1.78 -11.86 3.13
C ASP A 170 -0.77 -10.83 3.67
N LEU A 171 0.53 -11.08 3.51
CA LEU A 171 1.59 -10.27 4.10
C LEU A 171 1.44 -8.78 3.73
N MET A 172 1.03 -8.48 2.51
CA MET A 172 0.86 -7.12 1.98
C MET A 172 -0.61 -6.77 1.66
N LEU A 173 -1.57 -7.53 2.21
CA LEU A 173 -3.00 -7.29 1.99
C LEU A 173 -3.44 -5.94 2.57
N ASP A 174 -3.05 -5.63 3.80
CA ASP A 174 -3.35 -4.32 4.40
C ASP A 174 -2.51 -3.21 3.73
N ILE A 175 -3.17 -2.14 3.26
CA ILE A 175 -2.49 -1.06 2.55
C ILE A 175 -1.49 -0.34 3.45
N ASN A 176 -1.70 -0.32 4.77
CA ASN A 176 -0.77 0.25 5.74
C ASN A 176 0.62 -0.41 5.63
N CYS A 177 0.70 -1.70 5.32
CA CYS A 177 1.99 -2.39 5.13
C CYS A 177 2.80 -1.79 3.98
N VAL A 178 2.13 -1.40 2.90
CA VAL A 178 2.74 -0.75 1.73
C VAL A 178 3.22 0.64 2.11
N LEU A 179 2.39 1.41 2.81
CA LEU A 179 2.72 2.74 3.30
C LEU A 179 3.91 2.71 4.26
N ILE A 180 3.98 1.74 5.17
CA ILE A 180 5.10 1.55 6.10
C ILE A 180 6.40 1.27 5.33
N VAL A 181 6.37 0.37 4.34
CA VAL A 181 7.56 0.03 3.52
C VAL A 181 8.04 1.24 2.74
N ASP A 182 7.13 1.96 2.06
CA ASP A 182 7.48 3.13 1.26
C ASP A 182 7.96 4.31 2.14
N TYR A 183 7.35 4.51 3.31
CA TYR A 183 7.78 5.50 4.30
C TYR A 183 9.16 5.17 4.88
N THR A 184 9.37 3.92 5.32
CA THR A 184 10.65 3.43 5.84
C THR A 184 11.76 3.65 4.81
N ARG A 185 11.52 3.28 3.54
CA ARG A 185 12.48 3.51 2.46
C ARG A 185 12.78 5.00 2.26
N LYS A 186 11.75 5.85 2.31
CA LYS A 186 11.88 7.31 2.17
C LYS A 186 12.76 7.90 3.27
N VAL A 187 12.48 7.63 4.55
CA VAL A 187 13.19 8.25 5.67
C VAL A 187 14.62 7.74 5.82
N VAL A 188 14.85 6.43 5.64
CA VAL A 188 16.21 5.86 5.64
C VAL A 188 17.04 6.47 4.52
N ARG A 189 16.47 6.60 3.33
CA ARG A 189 17.16 7.23 2.19
C ARG A 189 17.46 8.71 2.45
N GLN A 190 16.54 9.44 3.08
CA GLN A 190 16.77 10.84 3.46
C GLN A 190 17.97 10.97 4.41
N ASP A 191 18.11 10.07 5.39
CA ASP A 191 19.26 10.08 6.30
C ASP A 191 20.57 9.74 5.59
N LEU A 192 20.57 8.69 4.76
CA LEU A 192 21.75 8.34 3.98
C LEU A 192 22.18 9.46 3.01
N LYS A 193 21.21 10.20 2.45
CA LYS A 193 21.45 11.37 1.59
C LYS A 193 22.09 12.56 2.31
N LYS A 194 22.08 12.62 3.65
CA LYS A 194 22.79 13.69 4.39
C LYS A 194 24.30 13.64 4.17
N GLU A 195 24.85 12.47 3.88
CA GLU A 195 26.25 12.28 3.53
C GLU A 195 26.35 11.43 2.25
N ARG A 196 26.18 12.09 1.09
CA ARG A 196 26.23 11.42 -0.22
C ARG A 196 27.64 11.00 -0.64
N ARG A 197 28.67 11.67 -0.13
CA ARG A 197 30.06 11.47 -0.54
C ARG A 197 30.77 10.55 0.46
N ARG A 198 30.74 9.25 0.20
CA ARG A 198 31.38 8.24 1.07
C ARG A 198 32.32 7.37 0.26
N LYS A 199 33.39 6.90 0.90
CA LYS A 199 34.27 5.86 0.35
C LYS A 199 33.66 4.50 0.62
N ASN A 200 33.79 3.53 -0.29
CA ASN A 200 33.36 2.15 -0.04
C ASN A 200 34.36 1.37 0.84
N THR A 201 34.56 1.82 2.08
CA THR A 201 35.43 1.17 3.06
C THR A 201 34.62 0.45 4.13
N ALA A 202 35.23 -0.50 4.84
CA ALA A 202 34.58 -1.19 5.95
C ALA A 202 34.09 -0.24 7.05
N ALA A 203 34.85 0.83 7.33
CA ALA A 203 34.46 1.86 8.30
C ALA A 203 33.19 2.60 7.88
N GLN A 204 33.08 2.96 6.59
CA GLN A 204 31.90 3.64 6.06
C GLN A 204 30.68 2.73 6.01
N ARG A 205 30.84 1.43 5.71
CA ARG A 205 29.75 0.45 5.79
C ARG A 205 29.23 0.27 7.22
N ARG A 206 30.11 0.24 8.23
CA ARG A 206 29.69 0.25 9.64
C ARG A 206 28.91 1.51 9.99
N ASN A 207 29.34 2.67 9.50
CA ASN A 207 28.61 3.93 9.71
C ASN A 207 27.22 3.90 9.05
N ILE A 208 27.09 3.35 7.83
CA ILE A 208 25.78 3.13 7.20
C ILE A 208 24.89 2.24 8.07
N LYS A 209 25.41 1.11 8.59
CA LYS A 209 24.67 0.25 9.53
C LYS A 209 24.17 1.06 10.73
N SER A 210 25.01 1.88 11.34
CA SER A 210 24.62 2.73 12.48
C SER A 210 23.51 3.74 12.14
N ILE A 211 23.58 4.38 10.97
CA ILE A 211 22.55 5.33 10.52
C ILE A 211 21.21 4.63 10.31
N ILE A 212 21.22 3.48 9.63
CA ILE A 212 20.01 2.70 9.37
C ILE A 212 19.42 2.19 10.68
N SER A 213 20.25 1.61 11.55
CA SER A 213 19.82 1.10 12.86
C SER A 213 19.14 2.20 13.69
N ALA A 214 19.76 3.39 13.76
CA ALA A 214 19.21 4.51 14.50
C ALA A 214 17.83 4.94 13.95
N ARG A 215 17.65 4.96 12.62
CA ARG A 215 16.35 5.29 12.02
C ARG A 215 15.30 4.20 12.27
N LEU A 216 15.65 2.93 12.13
CA LEU A 216 14.70 1.84 12.35
C LEU A 216 14.24 1.80 13.81
N ILE A 217 15.13 2.05 14.77
CA ILE A 217 14.77 2.18 16.19
C ILE A 217 13.77 3.32 16.41
N GLN A 218 13.94 4.46 15.73
CA GLN A 218 12.97 5.56 15.81
C GLN A 218 11.60 5.18 15.23
N LEU A 219 11.56 4.33 14.20
CA LEU A 219 10.31 3.82 13.63
C LEU A 219 9.66 2.78 14.55
N GLU A 220 10.45 2.01 15.29
CA GLU A 220 9.93 1.13 16.35
C GLU A 220 9.34 1.93 17.52
N ASP A 221 10.03 2.98 17.97
CA ASP A 221 9.53 3.88 19.03
C ASP A 221 8.25 4.63 18.62
N ALA A 222 8.00 4.76 17.32
CA ALA A 222 6.81 5.36 16.74
C ALA A 222 5.72 4.34 16.37
N GLU A 223 5.88 3.06 16.74
CA GLU A 223 4.93 1.99 16.43
C GLU A 223 4.67 1.80 14.92
N ILE A 224 5.66 2.11 14.08
CA ILE A 224 5.62 1.89 12.63
C ILE A 224 6.26 0.55 12.26
N LEU A 225 7.34 0.18 12.94
CA LEU A 225 8.00 -1.12 12.85
C LEU A 225 7.99 -1.79 14.23
N GLU A 226 8.21 -3.09 14.29
CA GLU A 226 8.31 -3.82 15.56
C GLU A 226 9.51 -4.78 15.56
N ASN A 227 9.96 -5.16 16.75
CA ASN A 227 11.08 -6.08 16.99
C ASN A 227 12.38 -5.66 16.27
N VAL A 228 12.59 -4.35 16.11
CA VAL A 228 13.79 -3.81 15.45
C VAL A 228 14.99 -4.03 16.36
N ARG A 229 14.88 -3.69 17.64
CA ARG A 229 15.97 -3.86 18.62
C ARG A 229 16.48 -5.30 18.72
N GLU A 230 15.58 -6.27 18.58
CA GLU A 230 15.91 -7.70 18.62
C GLU A 230 16.63 -8.17 17.35
N SER A 231 16.36 -7.53 16.21
CA SER A 231 16.92 -7.90 14.88
C SER A 231 18.09 -7.02 14.41
N LEU A 232 18.57 -6.07 15.22
CA LEU A 232 19.67 -5.15 14.86
C LEU A 232 20.95 -5.85 14.40
N ASP A 233 21.26 -7.00 15.01
CA ASP A 233 22.46 -7.76 14.66
C ASP A 233 22.36 -8.41 13.27
N GLU A 234 21.14 -8.65 12.78
CA GLU A 234 20.87 -9.18 11.44
C GLU A 234 20.99 -8.12 10.33
N ILE A 235 21.08 -6.83 10.68
CA ILE A 235 21.32 -5.79 9.69
C ILE A 235 22.74 -5.95 9.14
N VAL A 236 22.85 -6.18 7.83
CA VAL A 236 24.13 -6.39 7.15
C VAL A 236 24.33 -5.35 6.06
N VAL A 237 25.55 -4.80 5.99
CA VAL A 237 25.97 -3.83 4.98
C VAL A 237 27.25 -4.35 4.32
N THR A 238 27.13 -4.92 3.13
CA THR A 238 28.22 -5.60 2.42
C THR A 238 28.56 -4.90 1.10
N PRO A 239 29.82 -4.93 0.64
CA PRO A 239 30.09 -4.55 -0.74
C PRO A 239 29.34 -5.49 -1.68
N ASP A 240 28.96 -5.00 -2.85
CA ASP A 240 28.44 -5.88 -3.90
C ASP A 240 29.55 -6.81 -4.40
N ALA A 241 29.17 -8.04 -4.79
CA ALA A 241 30.13 -9.05 -5.22
C ALA A 241 30.71 -8.77 -6.61
N THR A 242 29.99 -8.02 -7.44
CA THR A 242 30.32 -7.74 -8.84
C THR A 242 30.64 -6.27 -9.08
N ASP A 243 29.97 -5.35 -8.38
CA ASP A 243 30.16 -3.92 -8.51
C ASP A 243 30.89 -3.32 -7.30
N GLN A 244 32.18 -3.01 -7.46
CA GLN A 244 33.02 -2.46 -6.40
C GLN A 244 32.57 -1.07 -5.92
N TYR A 245 31.71 -0.38 -6.67
CA TYR A 245 31.18 0.94 -6.31
C TYR A 245 29.83 0.86 -5.57
N ARG A 246 29.25 -0.34 -5.45
CA ARG A 246 27.97 -0.58 -4.81
C ARG A 246 28.10 -1.23 -3.42
N VAL A 247 27.14 -0.90 -2.56
CA VAL A 247 26.94 -1.52 -1.25
C VAL A 247 25.50 -2.04 -1.19
N ASN A 248 25.33 -3.26 -0.70
CA ASN A 248 24.03 -3.87 -0.46
C ASN A 248 23.71 -3.82 1.03
N VAL A 249 22.46 -3.52 1.34
CA VAL A 249 21.93 -3.49 2.70
C VAL A 249 20.84 -4.54 2.79
N LYS A 250 20.94 -5.40 3.80
CA LYS A 250 19.84 -6.24 4.28
C LYS A 250 19.48 -5.77 5.68
N ALA A 251 18.22 -5.41 5.90
CA ALA A 251 17.72 -4.99 7.21
C ALA A 251 16.38 -5.68 7.45
N PRO A 252 16.38 -6.87 8.09
CA PRO A 252 15.15 -7.52 8.51
C PRO A 252 14.41 -6.65 9.52
N THR A 253 13.09 -6.57 9.40
CA THR A 253 12.22 -5.86 10.33
C THR A 253 10.81 -6.41 10.21
N HIS A 254 10.02 -6.23 11.26
CA HIS A 254 8.59 -6.54 11.24
C HIS A 254 7.79 -5.25 11.06
N LEU A 255 6.63 -5.37 10.41
CA LEU A 255 5.70 -4.26 10.18
C LEU A 255 4.65 -4.29 11.29
N VAL A 256 4.37 -3.15 11.92
CA VAL A 256 3.22 -3.07 12.82
C VAL A 256 1.93 -3.23 12.02
N ARG A 257 1.06 -4.13 12.46
CA ARG A 257 -0.20 -4.46 11.80
C ARG A 257 -1.34 -3.62 12.35
N GLY A 258 -2.30 -3.30 11.47
CA GLY A 258 -3.53 -2.66 11.87
C GLY A 258 -4.40 -3.54 12.75
N MET A 259 -4.88 -3.00 13.87
CA MET A 259 -5.87 -3.65 14.73
C MET A 259 -7.28 -3.42 14.16
N HIS A 260 -7.74 -4.30 13.28
CA HIS A 260 -9.05 -4.14 12.61
C HIS A 260 -10.22 -4.82 13.33
N VAL A 261 -9.97 -5.83 14.17
CA VAL A 261 -11.01 -6.62 14.85
C VAL A 261 -10.65 -6.77 16.33
N ILE A 262 -11.63 -6.51 17.21
CA ILE A 262 -11.50 -6.69 18.65
C ILE A 262 -12.44 -7.83 19.09
N GLY A 263 -11.86 -8.99 19.42
CA GLY A 263 -12.60 -10.09 20.03
C GLY A 263 -12.85 -9.82 21.52
N THR A 264 -14.10 -9.94 21.98
CA THR A 264 -14.46 -9.75 23.39
C THR A 264 -15.15 -10.99 23.94
N THR A 265 -14.81 -11.36 25.18
CA THR A 265 -15.53 -12.39 25.98
C THR A 265 -16.04 -11.73 27.25
N LEU A 266 -17.31 -11.96 27.59
CA LEU A 266 -17.94 -11.46 28.82
C LEU A 266 -18.32 -12.63 29.72
N ASP A 267 -17.61 -12.78 30.83
CA ASP A 267 -17.93 -13.77 31.86
C ASP A 267 -19.00 -13.19 32.82
N ILE A 268 -20.16 -13.87 32.91
CA ILE A 268 -21.27 -13.49 33.79
C ILE A 268 -21.37 -14.51 34.93
N TYR A 269 -21.40 -14.02 36.17
CA TYR A 269 -21.55 -14.83 37.39
C TYR A 269 -22.96 -14.72 37.97
#